data_AF-W2RNM4-F1
#
_entry.id   AF-W2RNM4-F1
#
_cell.length_a   1.000
_cell.length_b   1.000
_cell.length_c   1.000
_cell.angle_alpha   90.00
_cell.angle_beta   90.00
_cell.angle_gamma   90.00
#
_symmetry.space_group_name_H-M   'P 1'
#
loop_
_entity.id
_entity.type
_entity.pdbx_description
1 polymer ?
#
loop_
_entity_poly.entity_id
_entity_poly.type
_entity_poly.pdbx_seq_one_letter_code
_entity_poly.pdbx_strand_id
1 'polypeptide(L)'
;MKFGQDFQAALRREEFPREWIDSAISYKKLKKCIKRVQNELLSLGLDQETLNALWQHVNTQGELAEGDTSAHRMLRYTINGSEQVKFTPKLTVAIDPRDGSPMDAWLSPETRRHLRRFSRNSRPSISEESSQEAPKRRRTVCERQKDQDLSNASLPQAQDATAADTETGDTAEASANEPDAEPEDVETIEIPLTSDSEFFQILRRELKTLEDLQAKEQRDISGQITLLATELQNLKLSKKKRSKQEVEAWRKLFELYTDSEIFRSSHEIDAGARDVSLAQAQLKNFTKSVVDQRVKRLLTTKEGNAAMDRFLKINVDLLRLMRFQEMNRLALTKIMKKFDKRTALHARAAVPDSLKNGSAVSQDLAKATCYTIANELLSVIPQINDYLCPICFSITYKPVRLACNHIFCIRCLIIMQREEQGHCPLCREECVMQANSDNVDAELMKFLEKNFKAEVKEKQRANELAAALDRFGEPYLESPKCAVM
;
A
#
# COMPACT_ATOMS: atom_id res chain seq x y z
N MET A 1 7.47 1.68 -33.06
CA MET A 1 6.07 1.33 -32.68
C MET A 1 5.93 0.08 -31.77
N LYS A 2 7.01 -0.44 -31.19
CA LYS A 2 7.16 -1.87 -30.88
C LYS A 2 6.45 -2.40 -29.61
N PHE A 3 6.35 -1.61 -28.54
CA PHE A 3 5.91 -2.04 -27.19
C PHE A 3 4.68 -2.98 -27.12
N GLY A 4 3.63 -2.74 -27.92
CA GLY A 4 2.42 -3.59 -27.92
C GLY A 4 2.58 -4.97 -28.57
N GLN A 5 3.72 -5.22 -29.22
CA GLN A 5 4.19 -6.54 -29.64
C GLN A 5 5.16 -7.10 -28.59
N ASP A 6 6.11 -6.28 -28.11
CA ASP A 6 7.10 -6.69 -27.09
C ASP A 6 6.43 -7.19 -25.80
N PHE A 7 5.39 -6.50 -25.30
CA PHE A 7 4.60 -6.89 -24.13
C PHE A 7 3.95 -8.28 -24.30
N GLN A 8 3.37 -8.55 -25.48
CA GLN A 8 2.83 -9.88 -25.79
C GLN A 8 3.90 -10.92 -26.15
N ALA A 9 5.16 -10.52 -26.35
CA ALA A 9 6.28 -11.46 -26.43
C ALA A 9 6.78 -11.81 -25.02
N ALA A 10 6.93 -10.82 -24.12
CA ALA A 10 7.31 -11.02 -22.73
C ALA A 10 6.34 -11.94 -21.97
N LEU A 11 5.03 -11.66 -22.04
CA LEU A 11 3.97 -12.52 -21.47
C LEU A 11 4.02 -13.99 -21.93
N ARG A 12 4.56 -14.28 -23.12
CA ARG A 12 4.71 -15.65 -23.64
C ARG A 12 6.10 -16.24 -23.46
N ARG A 13 7.10 -15.43 -23.10
CA ARG A 13 8.49 -15.85 -22.82
C ARG A 13 8.67 -16.28 -21.36
N GLU A 14 7.96 -15.64 -20.43
CA GLU A 14 8.22 -15.72 -18.98
C GLU A 14 7.37 -16.76 -18.23
N GLU A 15 6.88 -17.78 -18.95
CA GLU A 15 6.27 -18.99 -18.37
C GLU A 15 5.11 -18.72 -17.38
N PHE A 16 4.26 -17.75 -17.70
CA PHE A 16 3.04 -17.49 -16.93
C PHE A 16 1.95 -18.53 -17.24
N PRO A 17 1.12 -18.91 -16.25
CA PRO A 17 -0.10 -19.69 -16.49
C PRO A 17 -1.01 -19.03 -17.55
N ARG A 18 -1.77 -19.85 -18.29
CA ARG A 18 -2.70 -19.33 -19.32
C ARG A 18 -3.73 -18.37 -18.73
N GLU A 19 -4.30 -18.71 -17.57
CA GLU A 19 -5.20 -17.85 -16.79
C GLU A 19 -4.64 -16.43 -16.58
N TRP A 20 -3.35 -16.30 -16.28
CA TRP A 20 -2.69 -15.01 -16.09
C TRP A 20 -2.49 -14.27 -17.42
N ILE A 21 -2.13 -14.98 -18.50
CA ILE A 21 -1.97 -14.36 -19.83
C ILE A 21 -3.32 -13.84 -20.35
N ASP A 22 -4.40 -14.56 -20.07
CA ASP A 22 -5.77 -14.21 -20.47
C ASP A 22 -6.38 -13.09 -19.59
N SER A 23 -5.93 -12.94 -18.35
CA SER A 23 -6.30 -11.80 -17.48
C SER A 23 -5.47 -10.53 -17.73
N ALA A 24 -4.37 -10.60 -18.49
CA ALA A 24 -3.45 -9.48 -18.69
C ALA A 24 -4.08 -8.33 -19.50
N ILE A 25 -3.63 -7.09 -19.23
CA ILE A 25 -4.19 -5.88 -19.87
C ILE A 25 -4.11 -6.00 -21.40
N SER A 26 -5.26 -5.92 -22.07
CA SER A 26 -5.38 -6.11 -23.51
C SER A 26 -4.94 -4.86 -24.28
N TYR A 27 -3.65 -4.53 -24.20
CA TYR A 27 -3.04 -3.33 -24.78
C TYR A 27 -3.37 -3.10 -26.26
N LYS A 28 -3.52 -4.17 -27.06
CA LYS A 28 -3.95 -4.11 -28.47
C LYS A 28 -5.42 -3.69 -28.65
N LYS A 29 -6.32 -4.13 -27.75
CA LYS A 29 -7.76 -3.82 -27.74
C LYS A 29 -7.99 -2.38 -27.28
N LEU A 30 -7.39 -2.00 -26.15
CA LEU A 30 -7.41 -0.62 -25.65
C LEU A 30 -6.83 0.37 -26.67
N LYS A 31 -5.74 0.01 -27.37
CA LYS A 31 -5.18 0.83 -28.48
C LYS A 31 -6.13 0.97 -29.68
N LYS A 32 -7.04 0.02 -29.93
CA LYS A 32 -8.11 0.20 -30.94
C LYS A 32 -9.16 1.20 -30.44
N CYS A 33 -9.57 1.11 -29.17
CA CYS A 33 -10.55 2.03 -28.60
C CYS A 33 -10.04 3.48 -28.59
N ILE A 34 -8.76 3.72 -28.23
CA ILE A 34 -8.13 5.06 -28.33
C ILE A 34 -8.21 5.65 -29.76
N LYS A 35 -8.13 4.81 -30.81
CA LYS A 35 -8.35 5.30 -32.19
C LYS A 35 -9.80 5.70 -32.45
N ARG A 36 -10.79 5.02 -31.85
CA ARG A 36 -12.20 5.39 -31.95
C ARG A 36 -12.45 6.73 -31.26
N VAL A 37 -11.95 6.92 -30.02
CA VAL A 37 -12.02 8.22 -29.31
C VAL A 37 -11.41 9.34 -30.15
N GLN A 38 -10.21 9.11 -30.72
CA GLN A 38 -9.56 10.10 -31.56
C GLN A 38 -10.39 10.45 -32.82
N ASN A 39 -11.04 9.47 -33.45
CA ASN A 39 -11.91 9.70 -34.61
C ASN A 39 -13.23 10.39 -34.22
N GLU A 40 -13.80 10.08 -33.05
CA GLU A 40 -15.00 10.70 -32.50
C GLU A 40 -14.75 12.18 -32.18
N LEU A 41 -13.66 12.48 -31.47
CA LEU A 41 -13.17 13.83 -31.22
C LEU A 41 -12.92 14.63 -32.52
N LEU A 42 -12.26 14.02 -33.51
CA LEU A 42 -12.08 14.61 -34.84
C LEU A 42 -13.43 14.91 -35.53
N SER A 43 -14.42 14.01 -35.43
CA SER A 43 -15.75 14.22 -36.02
C SER A 43 -16.57 15.32 -35.34
N LEU A 44 -16.23 15.67 -34.10
CA LEU A 44 -16.79 16.81 -33.38
C LEU A 44 -16.04 18.12 -33.67
N GLY A 45 -14.93 18.09 -34.40
CA GLY A 45 -14.04 19.24 -34.60
C GLY A 45 -13.23 19.61 -33.35
N LEU A 46 -13.01 18.65 -32.45
CA LEU A 46 -12.19 18.77 -31.23
C LEU A 46 -10.91 17.95 -31.40
N ASP A 47 -10.06 18.37 -32.34
CA ASP A 47 -8.82 17.65 -32.63
C ASP A 47 -7.78 17.82 -31.49
N GLN A 48 -6.64 17.12 -31.61
CA GLN A 48 -5.60 17.15 -30.58
C GLN A 48 -4.99 18.56 -30.41
N GLU A 49 -4.85 19.34 -31.48
CA GLU A 49 -4.25 20.67 -31.41
C GLU A 49 -5.24 21.69 -30.84
N THR A 50 -6.49 21.67 -31.31
CA THR A 50 -7.61 22.47 -30.76
C THR A 50 -7.79 22.23 -29.26
N LEU A 51 -7.82 20.97 -28.80
CA LEU A 51 -8.01 20.67 -27.38
C LEU A 51 -6.82 21.13 -26.51
N ASN A 52 -5.57 21.00 -26.97
CA ASN A 52 -4.42 21.53 -26.22
C ASN A 52 -4.46 23.06 -26.14
N ALA A 53 -4.87 23.76 -27.22
CA ALA A 53 -5.03 25.21 -27.19
C ALA A 53 -6.13 25.66 -26.20
N LEU A 54 -7.27 24.96 -26.16
CA LEU A 54 -8.32 25.23 -25.18
C LEU A 54 -7.82 25.05 -23.73
N TRP A 55 -7.11 23.97 -23.42
CA TRP A 55 -6.52 23.78 -22.08
C TRP A 55 -5.47 24.83 -21.74
N GLN A 56 -4.70 25.32 -22.71
CA GLN A 56 -3.76 26.44 -22.50
C GLN A 56 -4.51 27.73 -22.14
N HIS A 57 -5.52 28.12 -22.91
CA HIS A 57 -6.33 29.31 -22.61
C HIS A 57 -6.99 29.24 -21.22
N VAL A 58 -7.65 28.12 -20.88
CA VAL A 58 -8.30 27.93 -19.58
C VAL A 58 -7.30 28.05 -18.42
N ASN A 59 -6.09 27.52 -18.56
CA ASN A 59 -5.06 27.64 -17.53
C ASN A 59 -4.52 29.09 -17.43
N THR A 60 -4.21 29.74 -18.56
CA THR A 60 -3.66 31.11 -18.56
C THR A 60 -4.67 32.15 -18.06
N GLN A 61 -5.97 31.96 -18.30
CA GLN A 61 -7.01 32.82 -17.70
C GLN A 61 -7.14 32.58 -16.17
N GLY A 62 -6.95 31.34 -15.71
CA GLY A 62 -6.93 31.01 -14.28
C GLY A 62 -5.73 31.57 -13.51
N GLU A 63 -4.59 31.81 -14.17
CA GLU A 63 -3.40 32.45 -13.57
C GLU A 63 -3.50 33.99 -13.54
N LEU A 64 -4.46 34.59 -14.25
CA LEU A 64 -4.69 36.04 -14.30
C LEU A 64 -5.82 36.53 -13.37
N ALA A 65 -6.53 35.61 -12.72
CA ALA A 65 -7.67 35.88 -11.85
C ALA A 65 -7.39 35.39 -10.41
N GLU A 66 -6.54 36.11 -9.68
CA GLU A 66 -6.32 35.86 -8.25
C GLU A 66 -7.61 36.10 -7.44
N GLY A 67 -8.39 35.05 -7.20
CA GLY A 67 -9.52 35.05 -6.26
C GLY A 67 -10.72 34.19 -6.66
N ASP A 68 -10.97 33.97 -7.97
CA ASP A 68 -12.21 33.34 -8.42
C ASP A 68 -12.08 31.87 -8.86
N THR A 69 -12.88 31.02 -8.21
CA THR A 69 -13.12 29.61 -8.57
C THR A 69 -13.67 29.37 -9.99
N SER A 70 -14.19 30.40 -10.67
CA SER A 70 -14.87 30.25 -11.96
C SER A 70 -13.97 29.76 -13.10
N ALA A 71 -12.65 30.01 -13.06
CA ALA A 71 -11.70 29.47 -14.05
C ALA A 71 -11.73 27.92 -14.15
N HIS A 72 -12.06 27.21 -13.05
CA HIS A 72 -12.25 25.76 -13.06
C HIS A 72 -13.56 25.29 -13.74
N ARG A 73 -14.43 26.19 -14.24
CA ARG A 73 -15.71 25.86 -14.90
C ARG A 73 -15.62 25.72 -16.43
N MET A 74 -14.65 26.36 -17.09
CA MET A 74 -14.64 26.53 -18.55
C MET A 74 -14.49 25.23 -19.36
N LEU A 75 -13.53 24.37 -19.01
CA LEU A 75 -13.33 23.07 -19.65
C LEU A 75 -12.97 22.02 -18.58
N ARG A 76 -13.70 20.90 -18.56
CA ARG A 76 -13.47 19.85 -17.55
C ARG A 76 -13.70 18.45 -18.12
N TYR A 77 -12.72 17.56 -17.98
CA TYR A 77 -12.93 16.13 -18.22
C TYR A 77 -13.11 15.42 -16.87
N THR A 78 -14.34 15.01 -16.57
CA THR A 78 -14.69 14.32 -15.32
C THR A 78 -14.86 12.83 -15.55
N ILE A 79 -14.68 12.05 -14.48
CA ILE A 79 -14.84 10.61 -14.47
C ILE A 79 -15.73 10.26 -13.28
N ASN A 80 -17.00 9.97 -13.56
CA ASN A 80 -18.00 9.70 -12.53
C ASN A 80 -18.32 8.19 -12.49
N GLY A 81 -18.24 7.57 -11.31
CA GLY A 81 -18.67 6.19 -11.09
C GLY A 81 -18.03 5.51 -9.88
N SER A 82 -18.86 4.97 -8.98
CA SER A 82 -18.47 4.13 -7.86
C SER A 82 -18.51 2.64 -8.23
N GLU A 83 -18.41 1.73 -7.25
CA GLU A 83 -18.64 0.29 -7.45
C GLU A 83 -20.02 0.00 -8.06
N GLN A 84 -21.05 0.73 -7.64
CA GLN A 84 -22.47 0.49 -8.00
C GLN A 84 -22.94 1.32 -9.21
N VAL A 85 -22.26 2.43 -9.54
CA VAL A 85 -22.66 3.34 -10.62
C VAL A 85 -21.85 3.07 -11.89
N LYS A 86 -22.54 3.12 -13.05
CA LYS A 86 -21.91 3.00 -14.38
C LYS A 86 -20.83 4.07 -14.54
N PHE A 87 -19.60 3.63 -14.80
CA PHE A 87 -18.47 4.52 -15.07
C PHE A 87 -18.73 5.29 -16.36
N THR A 88 -18.93 6.61 -16.24
CA THR A 88 -19.14 7.53 -17.36
C THR A 88 -18.11 8.66 -17.29
N PRO A 89 -17.12 8.69 -18.21
CA PRO A 89 -16.40 9.92 -18.48
C PRO A 89 -17.35 10.97 -19.07
N LYS A 90 -17.09 12.25 -18.81
CA LYS A 90 -17.80 13.38 -19.44
C LYS A 90 -16.83 14.51 -19.74
N LEU A 91 -16.91 15.07 -20.94
CA LEU A 91 -16.27 16.34 -21.27
C LEU A 91 -17.32 17.45 -21.12
N THR A 92 -17.04 18.43 -20.28
CA THR A 92 -17.92 19.58 -19.98
C THR A 92 -17.29 20.86 -20.52
N VAL A 93 -18.07 21.69 -21.20
CA VAL A 93 -17.65 22.97 -21.79
C VAL A 93 -18.63 24.07 -21.39
N ALA A 94 -18.15 25.21 -20.92
CA ALA A 94 -18.96 26.39 -20.62
C ALA A 94 -19.47 27.10 -21.89
N ILE A 95 -20.69 27.65 -21.83
CA ILE A 95 -21.29 28.48 -22.88
C ILE A 95 -21.84 29.80 -22.33
N ASP A 96 -21.80 30.84 -23.17
CA ASP A 96 -22.47 32.12 -22.92
C ASP A 96 -24.00 31.90 -22.93
N PRO A 97 -24.73 32.20 -21.84
CA PRO A 97 -26.17 31.96 -21.76
C PRO A 97 -27.00 32.84 -22.72
N ARG A 98 -26.43 33.91 -23.28
CA ARG A 98 -27.12 34.87 -24.16
C ARG A 98 -27.19 34.42 -25.62
N ASP A 99 -26.19 33.68 -26.10
CA ASP A 99 -26.13 33.25 -27.50
C ASP A 99 -25.82 31.74 -27.69
N GLY A 100 -25.32 31.05 -26.66
CA GLY A 100 -24.91 29.65 -26.72
C GLY A 100 -23.60 29.41 -27.47
N SER A 101 -22.73 30.41 -27.58
CA SER A 101 -21.33 30.22 -27.95
C SER A 101 -20.55 29.59 -26.78
N PRO A 102 -19.57 28.71 -27.03
CA PRO A 102 -18.62 28.32 -25.99
C PRO A 102 -17.74 29.50 -25.59
N MET A 103 -17.71 29.83 -24.30
CA MET A 103 -16.97 31.00 -23.78
C MET A 103 -15.48 30.84 -24.08
N ASP A 104 -14.87 31.92 -24.59
CA ASP A 104 -13.44 32.07 -24.97
C ASP A 104 -12.83 31.01 -25.89
N ALA A 105 -13.65 30.13 -26.46
CA ALA A 105 -13.17 29.02 -27.26
C ALA A 105 -12.86 29.46 -28.70
N TRP A 106 -11.57 29.52 -29.08
CA TRP A 106 -11.07 29.85 -30.42
C TRP A 106 -11.31 28.74 -31.47
N LEU A 107 -12.48 28.11 -31.38
CA LEU A 107 -12.93 26.97 -32.15
C LEU A 107 -13.19 27.30 -33.62
N SER A 108 -13.07 26.30 -34.49
CA SER A 108 -13.49 26.43 -35.89
C SER A 108 -15.00 26.77 -35.99
N PRO A 109 -15.45 27.46 -37.06
CA PRO A 109 -16.88 27.72 -37.27
C PRO A 109 -17.73 26.44 -37.34
N GLU A 110 -17.13 25.33 -37.75
CA GLU A 110 -17.76 24.01 -37.80
C GLU A 110 -17.89 23.36 -36.42
N THR A 111 -16.85 23.44 -35.58
CA THR A 111 -16.90 22.98 -34.17
C THR A 111 -17.93 23.78 -33.37
N ARG A 112 -17.97 25.11 -33.53
CA ARG A 112 -18.99 25.97 -32.89
C ARG A 112 -20.41 25.60 -33.35
N ARG A 113 -20.60 25.27 -34.64
CA ARG A 113 -21.89 24.81 -35.18
C ARG A 113 -22.32 23.47 -34.59
N HIS A 114 -21.40 22.53 -34.40
CA HIS A 114 -21.68 21.26 -33.73
C HIS A 114 -22.06 21.44 -32.26
N LEU A 115 -21.30 22.21 -31.48
CA LEU A 115 -21.61 22.46 -30.06
C LEU A 115 -22.95 23.20 -29.87
N ARG A 116 -23.25 24.20 -30.71
CA ARG A 116 -24.58 24.86 -30.72
C ARG A 116 -25.72 23.90 -31.09
N ARG A 117 -25.46 22.89 -31.93
CA ARG A 117 -26.45 21.83 -32.24
C ARG A 117 -26.66 20.89 -31.04
N PHE A 118 -25.62 20.57 -30.27
CA PHE A 118 -25.78 19.81 -29.02
C PHE A 118 -26.58 20.62 -27.98
N SER A 119 -26.24 21.89 -27.73
CA SER A 119 -27.01 22.78 -26.84
C SER A 119 -28.52 22.78 -27.15
N ARG A 120 -28.87 23.03 -28.43
CA ARG A 120 -30.28 23.06 -28.90
C ARG A 120 -31.00 21.72 -28.82
N ASN A 121 -30.28 20.60 -28.82
CA ASN A 121 -30.86 19.27 -28.68
C ASN A 121 -30.94 18.80 -27.21
N SER A 122 -30.18 19.41 -26.31
CA SER A 122 -30.17 19.10 -24.87
C SER A 122 -31.21 19.90 -24.07
N ARG A 123 -31.59 21.10 -24.53
CA ARG A 123 -32.73 21.86 -23.97
C ARG A 123 -34.06 21.29 -24.50
N PRO A 124 -34.95 20.72 -23.67
CA PRO A 124 -36.27 20.29 -24.12
C PRO A 124 -37.15 21.49 -24.49
N SER A 125 -38.00 21.34 -25.51
CA SER A 125 -38.83 22.43 -26.04
C SER A 125 -39.89 22.88 -25.03
N ILE A 126 -39.85 24.15 -24.63
CA ILE A 126 -41.02 24.89 -24.15
C ILE A 126 -41.41 25.84 -25.27
N SER A 127 -42.60 25.64 -25.84
CA SER A 127 -43.16 26.46 -26.92
C SER A 127 -43.72 27.76 -26.37
N GLU A 128 -43.55 28.84 -27.14
CA GLU A 128 -44.13 30.16 -26.86
C GLU A 128 -45.66 30.12 -26.94
N GLU A 129 -46.36 30.83 -26.05
CA GLU A 129 -47.67 31.40 -26.39
C GLU A 129 -47.90 32.74 -25.65
N SER A 130 -48.74 33.60 -26.23
CA SER A 130 -48.73 35.04 -26.03
C SER A 130 -49.23 35.52 -24.66
N SER A 131 -48.64 36.62 -24.18
CA SER A 131 -49.19 37.48 -23.12
C SER A 131 -50.61 37.98 -23.46
N GLN A 132 -51.51 38.03 -22.46
CA GLN A 132 -52.16 39.28 -21.97
C GLN A 132 -53.17 39.02 -20.83
N GLU A 133 -53.64 40.14 -20.24
CA GLU A 133 -54.71 40.31 -19.24
C GLU A 133 -54.50 39.81 -17.78
N ALA A 134 -54.72 40.75 -16.86
CA ALA A 134 -55.12 40.51 -15.47
C ALA A 134 -56.43 41.29 -15.25
N PRO A 135 -57.36 40.87 -14.35
CA PRO A 135 -57.24 41.38 -12.98
C PRO A 135 -57.91 40.58 -11.83
N LYS A 136 -57.33 40.73 -10.62
CA LYS A 136 -57.98 41.00 -9.30
C LYS A 136 -59.25 40.24 -8.83
N ARG A 137 -59.21 39.87 -7.52
CA ARG A 137 -60.31 39.59 -6.55
C ARG A 137 -60.99 38.20 -6.63
N ARG A 138 -61.56 37.62 -5.53
CA ARG A 138 -61.42 37.81 -4.06
C ARG A 138 -62.30 36.79 -3.30
N ARG A 139 -61.78 36.14 -2.23
CA ARG A 139 -62.54 35.38 -1.18
C ARG A 139 -63.21 34.07 -1.67
N THR A 140 -63.64 33.10 -0.84
CA THR A 140 -63.85 33.03 0.65
C THR A 140 -63.81 31.58 1.19
N VAL A 141 -63.49 31.39 2.50
CA VAL A 141 -63.88 30.24 3.40
C VAL A 141 -63.23 28.88 3.06
N CYS A 142 -62.79 28.00 3.98
CA CYS A 142 -62.87 27.85 5.46
C CYS A 142 -61.41 27.60 6.02
N GLU A 143 -61.00 27.49 7.30
CA GLU A 143 -61.60 27.14 8.61
C GLU A 143 -61.97 25.63 8.74
N ARG A 144 -61.79 24.84 9.82
CA ARG A 144 -61.31 24.89 11.24
C ARG A 144 -60.82 23.45 11.64
N GLN A 145 -60.21 23.08 12.78
CA GLN A 145 -59.84 23.72 14.07
C GLN A 145 -58.76 22.90 14.86
N LYS A 146 -57.99 23.59 15.73
CA LYS A 146 -57.46 23.19 17.07
C LYS A 146 -56.70 21.86 17.35
N ASP A 147 -55.41 21.99 17.67
CA ASP A 147 -54.75 22.03 19.02
C ASP A 147 -54.97 20.95 20.12
N GLN A 148 -53.98 20.95 21.06
CA GLN A 148 -53.87 20.28 22.39
C GLN A 148 -53.31 18.85 22.41
N ASP A 149 -52.53 18.35 23.40
CA ASP A 149 -51.77 18.85 24.59
C ASP A 149 -50.93 17.65 25.16
N LEU A 150 -49.96 17.67 26.10
CA LEU A 150 -49.21 18.67 26.92
C LEU A 150 -47.95 18.01 27.56
N SER A 151 -46.99 18.79 28.09
CA SER A 151 -46.05 18.46 29.22
C SER A 151 -44.92 17.41 28.98
N ASN A 152 -43.77 17.34 29.68
CA ASN A 152 -43.04 18.12 30.73
C ASN A 152 -41.57 17.57 30.82
N ALA A 153 -40.53 18.10 31.49
CA ALA A 153 -40.16 19.40 32.12
C ALA A 153 -38.67 19.35 32.61
N SER A 154 -38.29 20.22 33.57
CA SER A 154 -37.14 20.12 34.53
C SER A 154 -35.77 20.79 34.24
N LEU A 155 -35.75 22.13 34.33
CA LEU A 155 -34.94 22.96 35.29
C LEU A 155 -33.38 23.03 35.21
N PRO A 156 -32.72 24.09 35.75
CA PRO A 156 -31.60 24.78 35.06
C PRO A 156 -30.38 25.15 35.97
N GLN A 157 -29.72 26.30 35.71
CA GLN A 157 -28.59 26.98 36.41
C GLN A 157 -27.17 26.64 35.88
N ALA A 158 -26.17 27.54 35.86
CA ALA A 158 -26.14 29.02 36.04
C ALA A 158 -24.83 29.65 35.48
N GLN A 159 -24.73 30.99 35.63
CA GLN A 159 -23.58 31.93 35.61
C GLN A 159 -22.16 31.32 35.83
N ASP A 160 -21.06 31.88 35.31
CA ASP A 160 -20.59 33.25 35.64
C ASP A 160 -19.48 33.85 34.72
N ALA A 161 -18.99 35.02 35.13
CA ALA A 161 -17.87 35.90 34.71
C ALA A 161 -16.57 35.24 34.15
N THR A 162 -15.62 35.94 33.50
CA THR A 162 -15.12 37.33 33.72
C THR A 162 -14.71 38.10 32.46
N ALA A 163 -14.79 39.44 32.53
CA ALA A 163 -14.22 40.37 31.55
C ALA A 163 -12.74 40.72 31.85
N ALA A 164 -12.08 41.32 30.87
CA ALA A 164 -10.88 42.16 31.04
C ALA A 164 -10.92 43.27 29.96
N ASP A 165 -10.69 44.51 30.39
CA ASP A 165 -10.78 45.74 29.58
C ASP A 165 -9.45 45.98 28.78
N THR A 166 -9.19 47.06 28.03
CA THR A 166 -9.72 48.44 28.05
C THR A 166 -9.47 49.19 26.71
N GLU A 167 -10.07 50.39 26.57
CA GLU A 167 -9.66 51.55 25.74
C GLU A 167 -9.54 51.35 24.20
N THR A 168 -10.47 51.83 23.35
CA THR A 168 -10.92 53.21 23.00
C THR A 168 -9.92 54.08 22.22
N GLY A 169 -10.31 54.52 21.01
CA GLY A 169 -9.65 55.55 20.22
C GLY A 169 -10.39 55.87 18.92
N ASP A 170 -10.89 57.11 18.77
CA ASP A 170 -11.55 57.64 17.56
C ASP A 170 -10.57 57.75 16.36
N THR A 171 -10.96 57.99 15.09
CA THR A 171 -12.04 58.82 14.50
C THR A 171 -12.26 58.43 13.02
N ALA A 172 -13.45 58.75 12.47
CA ALA A 172 -13.69 59.15 11.05
C ALA A 172 -13.34 58.17 9.89
N GLU A 173 -13.89 58.28 8.67
CA GLU A 173 -15.24 58.59 8.16
C GLU A 173 -15.24 58.23 6.65
N ALA A 174 -16.40 57.89 6.08
CA ALA A 174 -16.61 57.56 4.65
C ALA A 174 -15.88 56.27 4.12
N SER A 175 -16.31 55.61 3.05
CA SER A 175 -17.41 55.90 2.12
C SER A 175 -18.01 54.62 1.48
N ALA A 176 -19.28 54.73 1.07
CA ALA A 176 -19.97 53.98 0.01
C ALA A 176 -20.06 52.42 0.03
N ASN A 177 -21.29 51.96 -0.19
CA ASN A 177 -21.70 50.58 -0.44
C ASN A 177 -20.86 49.88 -1.54
N GLU A 178 -20.51 48.61 -1.33
CA GLU A 178 -20.40 47.64 -2.42
C GLU A 178 -21.74 46.90 -2.60
N PRO A 179 -22.14 46.54 -3.84
CA PRO A 179 -23.38 45.80 -4.10
C PRO A 179 -23.19 44.27 -3.96
N ASP A 180 -24.23 43.56 -3.53
CA ASP A 180 -24.27 42.11 -3.58
C ASP A 180 -24.12 41.60 -5.03
N ALA A 181 -23.01 40.92 -5.31
CA ALA A 181 -22.78 40.26 -6.60
C ALA A 181 -23.38 38.85 -6.57
N GLU A 182 -24.57 38.68 -7.17
CA GLU A 182 -25.10 37.34 -7.46
C GLU A 182 -24.13 36.58 -8.40
N PRO A 183 -23.90 35.27 -8.18
CA PRO A 183 -22.96 34.52 -9.00
C PRO A 183 -23.49 34.34 -10.42
N GLU A 184 -22.70 34.72 -11.44
CA GLU A 184 -23.08 34.54 -12.84
C GLU A 184 -23.30 33.05 -13.17
N ASP A 185 -24.51 32.71 -13.64
CA ASP A 185 -24.91 31.36 -14.02
C ASP A 185 -24.24 30.92 -15.34
N VAL A 186 -23.04 30.35 -15.21
CA VAL A 186 -22.30 29.74 -16.32
C VAL A 186 -22.98 28.44 -16.76
N GLU A 187 -23.81 28.51 -17.81
CA GLU A 187 -24.42 27.33 -18.43
C GLU A 187 -23.33 26.43 -19.03
N THR A 188 -23.46 25.10 -18.88
CA THR A 188 -22.45 24.13 -19.33
C THR A 188 -23.07 23.02 -20.18
N ILE A 189 -22.38 22.65 -21.27
CA ILE A 189 -22.74 21.52 -22.12
C ILE A 189 -21.93 20.29 -21.70
N GLU A 190 -22.61 19.19 -21.39
CA GLU A 190 -22.00 17.86 -21.39
C GLU A 190 -21.89 17.31 -22.81
N ILE A 191 -20.70 16.91 -23.23
CA ILE A 191 -20.42 16.22 -24.49
C ILE A 191 -20.29 14.71 -24.17
N PRO A 192 -21.31 13.88 -24.49
CA PRO A 192 -21.28 12.46 -24.19
C PRO A 192 -20.42 11.71 -25.22
N LEU A 193 -19.14 11.52 -24.90
CA LEU A 193 -18.25 10.66 -25.66
C LEU A 193 -18.59 9.18 -25.41
N THR A 194 -18.63 8.39 -26.48
CA THR A 194 -19.09 6.99 -26.46
C THR A 194 -17.94 6.00 -26.54
N SER A 195 -16.87 6.32 -27.28
CA SER A 195 -15.70 5.44 -27.44
C SER A 195 -14.77 5.42 -26.23
N ASP A 196 -14.76 6.48 -25.42
CA ASP A 196 -13.94 6.54 -24.21
C ASP A 196 -14.66 5.84 -23.05
N SER A 197 -15.98 5.98 -22.96
CA SER A 197 -16.86 5.12 -22.16
C SER A 197 -16.59 3.64 -22.43
N GLU A 198 -16.46 3.22 -23.71
CA GLU A 198 -16.02 1.85 -24.06
C GLU A 198 -14.60 1.54 -23.55
N PHE A 199 -13.63 2.42 -23.80
CA PHE A 199 -12.24 2.25 -23.36
C PHE A 199 -12.13 2.05 -21.84
N PHE A 200 -12.79 2.88 -21.04
CA PHE A 200 -12.73 2.81 -19.59
C PHE A 200 -13.54 1.65 -19.00
N GLN A 201 -14.67 1.26 -19.59
CA GLN A 201 -15.40 0.05 -19.19
C GLN A 201 -14.59 -1.22 -19.49
N ILE A 202 -13.85 -1.25 -20.60
CA ILE A 202 -12.88 -2.31 -20.88
C ILE A 202 -11.76 -2.31 -19.83
N LEU A 203 -11.16 -1.14 -19.56
CA LEU A 203 -10.04 -0.99 -18.62
C LEU A 203 -10.43 -1.39 -17.18
N ARG A 204 -11.57 -0.90 -16.67
CA ARG A 204 -12.08 -1.21 -15.32
C ARG A 204 -12.33 -2.70 -15.13
N ARG A 205 -12.86 -3.40 -16.13
CA ARG A 205 -13.01 -4.87 -16.08
C ARG A 205 -11.67 -5.57 -16.08
N GLU A 206 -10.75 -5.20 -16.97
CA GLU A 206 -9.44 -5.84 -17.07
C GLU A 206 -8.59 -5.61 -15.80
N LEU A 207 -8.73 -4.46 -15.13
CA LEU A 207 -8.13 -4.21 -13.81
C LEU A 207 -8.78 -5.04 -12.70
N LYS A 208 -10.12 -5.11 -12.63
CA LYS A 208 -10.79 -5.99 -11.66
C LYS A 208 -10.37 -7.46 -11.82
N THR A 209 -10.26 -7.97 -13.05
CA THR A 209 -9.78 -9.35 -13.27
C THR A 209 -8.33 -9.57 -12.80
N LEU A 210 -7.49 -8.52 -12.80
CA LEU A 210 -6.14 -8.58 -12.24
C LEU A 210 -6.13 -8.51 -10.70
N GLU A 211 -7.02 -7.72 -10.10
CA GLU A 211 -7.24 -7.65 -8.65
C GLU A 211 -7.79 -8.99 -8.11
N ASP A 212 -8.82 -9.54 -8.75
CA ASP A 212 -9.39 -10.86 -8.43
C ASP A 212 -8.34 -11.98 -8.56
N LEU A 213 -7.51 -11.96 -9.61
CA LEU A 213 -6.41 -12.91 -9.80
C LEU A 213 -5.33 -12.76 -8.72
N GLN A 214 -4.88 -11.53 -8.42
CA GLN A 214 -3.92 -11.32 -7.33
C GLN A 214 -4.47 -11.84 -6.00
N ALA A 215 -5.73 -11.53 -5.68
CA ALA A 215 -6.35 -11.98 -4.45
C ALA A 215 -6.45 -13.51 -4.37
N LYS A 216 -6.63 -14.21 -5.50
CA LYS A 216 -6.50 -15.67 -5.61
C LYS A 216 -5.05 -16.12 -5.33
N GLU A 217 -4.09 -15.71 -6.15
CA GLU A 217 -2.71 -16.21 -6.09
C GLU A 217 -2.01 -15.86 -4.75
N GLN A 218 -2.33 -14.72 -4.13
CA GLN A 218 -1.84 -14.34 -2.80
C GLN A 218 -2.44 -15.24 -1.69
N ARG A 219 -3.71 -15.63 -1.78
CA ARG A 219 -4.30 -16.62 -0.86
C ARG A 219 -3.69 -18.01 -1.06
N ASP A 220 -3.44 -18.41 -2.31
CA ASP A 220 -2.82 -19.69 -2.63
C ASP A 220 -1.38 -19.77 -2.09
N ILE A 221 -0.59 -18.69 -2.22
CA ILE A 221 0.74 -18.54 -1.60
C ILE A 221 0.67 -18.65 -0.07
N SER A 222 -0.21 -17.88 0.59
CA SER A 222 -0.38 -17.96 2.05
C SER A 222 -0.83 -19.36 2.50
N GLY A 223 -1.72 -20.01 1.75
CA GLY A 223 -2.16 -21.39 2.03
C GLY A 223 -1.02 -22.41 1.94
N GLN A 224 -0.10 -22.28 0.98
CA GLN A 224 1.11 -23.11 0.93
C GLN A 224 2.05 -22.85 2.11
N ILE A 225 2.10 -21.61 2.63
CA ILE A 225 2.90 -21.27 3.82
C ILE A 225 2.29 -21.88 5.09
N THR A 226 0.97 -21.75 5.33
CA THR A 226 0.30 -22.37 6.49
C THR A 226 0.36 -23.90 6.44
N LEU A 227 0.28 -24.50 5.25
CA LEU A 227 0.48 -25.94 5.07
C LEU A 227 1.94 -26.34 5.39
N LEU A 228 2.94 -25.58 4.93
CA LEU A 228 4.34 -25.79 5.29
C LEU A 228 4.57 -25.64 6.81
N ALA A 229 3.98 -24.64 7.45
CA ALA A 229 4.03 -24.46 8.90
C ALA A 229 3.52 -25.72 9.62
N THR A 230 2.43 -26.31 9.14
CA THR A 230 1.86 -27.56 9.66
C THR A 230 2.80 -28.74 9.43
N GLU A 231 3.45 -28.86 8.26
CA GLU A 231 4.48 -29.88 7.99
C GLU A 231 5.67 -29.75 8.98
N LEU A 232 6.13 -28.52 9.24
CA LEU A 232 7.26 -28.23 10.15
C LEU A 232 6.91 -28.39 11.64
N GLN A 233 5.69 -28.07 12.06
CA GLN A 233 5.21 -28.34 13.42
C GLN A 233 5.23 -29.84 13.72
N ASN A 234 4.72 -30.67 12.79
CA ASN A 234 4.76 -32.12 12.91
C ASN A 234 6.20 -32.66 12.94
N LEU A 235 7.12 -32.08 12.13
CA LEU A 235 8.54 -32.41 12.17
C LEU A 235 9.17 -32.08 13.53
N LYS A 236 8.84 -30.93 14.13
CA LYS A 236 9.33 -30.49 15.45
C LYS A 236 8.79 -31.32 16.62
N LEU A 237 7.57 -31.83 16.51
CA LEU A 237 6.97 -32.75 17.51
C LEU A 237 7.54 -34.17 17.44
N SER A 238 8.13 -34.57 16.31
CA SER A 238 8.73 -35.90 16.13
C SER A 238 9.94 -36.12 17.06
N LYS A 239 9.84 -37.16 17.91
CA LYS A 239 10.93 -37.56 18.82
C LYS A 239 12.12 -38.24 18.11
N LYS A 240 12.03 -38.54 16.80
CA LYS A 240 13.03 -39.29 16.03
C LYS A 240 14.33 -38.48 15.85
N LYS A 241 15.50 -39.13 15.98
CA LYS A 241 16.82 -38.47 15.81
C LYS A 241 16.96 -37.77 14.44
N ARG A 242 16.50 -38.41 13.36
CA ARG A 242 16.53 -37.82 12.00
C ARG A 242 15.72 -36.53 11.92
N SER A 243 14.49 -36.49 12.47
CA SER A 243 13.66 -35.29 12.47
C SER A 243 14.33 -34.10 13.17
N LYS A 244 15.11 -34.34 14.22
CA LYS A 244 15.89 -33.27 14.88
C LYS A 244 17.03 -32.74 14.00
N GLN A 245 17.68 -33.60 13.21
CA GLN A 245 18.69 -33.18 12.23
C GLN A 245 18.05 -32.39 11.07
N GLU A 246 16.81 -32.73 10.70
CA GLU A 246 16.05 -32.02 9.67
C GLU A 246 15.54 -30.66 10.17
N VAL A 247 15.12 -30.53 11.43
CA VAL A 247 14.84 -29.21 12.06
C VAL A 247 16.09 -28.30 12.02
N GLU A 248 17.28 -28.86 12.23
CA GLU A 248 18.54 -28.09 12.13
C GLU A 248 18.88 -27.69 10.69
N ALA A 249 18.58 -28.55 9.71
CA ALA A 249 18.67 -28.20 8.30
C ALA A 249 17.68 -27.07 7.92
N TRP A 250 16.51 -27.03 8.53
CA TRP A 250 15.51 -25.97 8.35
C TRP A 250 15.91 -24.65 9.01
N ARG A 251 16.54 -24.67 10.19
CA ARG A 251 17.18 -23.45 10.76
C ARG A 251 18.18 -22.86 9.78
N LYS A 252 19.12 -23.68 9.34
CA LYS A 252 20.14 -23.27 8.38
C LYS A 252 19.56 -22.77 7.04
N LEU A 253 18.40 -23.27 6.61
CA LEU A 253 17.69 -22.72 5.45
C LEU A 253 17.11 -21.33 5.74
N PHE A 254 16.50 -21.14 6.90
CA PHE A 254 15.83 -19.90 7.31
C PHE A 254 16.80 -18.78 7.68
N GLU A 255 17.95 -19.12 8.28
CA GLU A 255 19.14 -18.26 8.40
C GLU A 255 19.53 -17.71 7.02
N LEU A 256 19.92 -18.59 6.08
CA LEU A 256 20.29 -18.21 4.70
C LEU A 256 19.19 -17.43 3.96
N TYR A 257 17.92 -17.72 4.21
CA TYR A 257 16.79 -17.01 3.59
C TYR A 257 16.64 -15.59 4.13
N THR A 258 16.81 -15.41 5.46
CA THR A 258 16.76 -14.11 6.13
C THR A 258 17.94 -13.25 5.67
N ASP A 259 19.15 -13.78 5.72
CA ASP A 259 20.40 -13.12 5.28
C ASP A 259 20.38 -12.72 3.79
N SER A 260 19.63 -13.46 2.96
CA SER A 260 19.50 -13.17 1.52
C SER A 260 18.52 -12.03 1.22
N GLU A 261 17.70 -11.60 2.18
CA GLU A 261 16.82 -10.42 2.09
C GLU A 261 15.97 -10.34 0.80
N ILE A 262 15.50 -11.49 0.31
CA ILE A 262 15.18 -11.67 -1.12
C ILE A 262 14.17 -10.64 -1.65
N PHE A 263 13.10 -10.38 -0.90
CA PHE A 263 12.02 -9.48 -1.31
C PHE A 263 11.98 -8.16 -0.54
N ARG A 264 12.78 -8.01 0.52
CA ARG A 264 12.79 -6.84 1.40
C ARG A 264 14.17 -6.58 1.98
N SER A 265 14.62 -5.32 1.93
CA SER A 265 15.84 -4.88 2.62
C SER A 265 15.53 -4.42 4.04
N SER A 266 16.45 -4.67 4.98
CA SER A 266 16.54 -4.01 6.28
C SER A 266 17.53 -2.84 6.32
N HIS A 267 18.42 -2.69 5.34
CA HIS A 267 19.46 -1.66 5.35
C HIS A 267 18.87 -0.25 5.17
N GLU A 268 19.37 0.74 5.91
CA GLU A 268 18.84 2.11 5.94
C GLU A 268 18.74 2.79 4.55
N ILE A 269 19.61 2.43 3.61
CA ILE A 269 19.74 3.06 2.29
C ILE A 269 18.65 2.58 1.30
N ASP A 270 18.23 1.32 1.38
CA ASP A 270 17.26 0.70 0.46
C ASP A 270 16.11 -0.03 1.18
N ALA A 271 15.86 0.36 2.44
CA ALA A 271 14.85 -0.20 3.33
C ALA A 271 13.45 -0.25 2.68
N GLY A 272 12.82 -1.42 2.68
CA GLY A 272 11.48 -1.58 2.09
C GLY A 272 11.32 -2.87 1.32
N ALA A 273 10.63 -2.82 0.19
CA ALA A 273 10.46 -3.95 -0.73
C ALA A 273 11.37 -3.79 -1.94
N ARG A 274 12.14 -4.83 -2.26
CA ARG A 274 13.12 -4.85 -3.36
C ARG A 274 12.40 -4.91 -4.72
N ASP A 275 13.01 -4.33 -5.75
CA ASP A 275 12.49 -4.44 -7.12
C ASP A 275 12.62 -5.87 -7.69
N VAL A 276 11.92 -6.13 -8.79
CA VAL A 276 11.84 -7.44 -9.44
C VAL A 276 13.19 -7.97 -9.94
N SER A 277 14.08 -7.09 -10.40
CA SER A 277 15.43 -7.43 -10.86
C SER A 277 16.35 -7.79 -9.69
N LEU A 278 16.30 -7.00 -8.61
CA LEU A 278 17.11 -7.22 -7.41
C LEU A 278 16.62 -8.45 -6.63
N ALA A 279 15.31 -8.65 -6.49
CA ALA A 279 14.73 -9.87 -5.93
C ALA A 279 15.06 -11.11 -6.76
N GLN A 280 15.13 -10.99 -8.11
CA GLN A 280 15.63 -12.07 -8.96
C GLN A 280 17.13 -12.35 -8.75
N ALA A 281 17.95 -11.34 -8.48
CA ALA A 281 19.36 -11.53 -8.16
C ALA A 281 19.53 -12.23 -6.80
N GLN A 282 18.85 -11.76 -5.76
CA GLN A 282 18.92 -12.36 -4.43
C GLN A 282 18.32 -13.77 -4.38
N LEU A 283 17.22 -14.06 -5.10
CA LEU A 283 16.69 -15.44 -5.16
C LEU A 283 17.68 -16.41 -5.82
N LYS A 284 18.47 -15.97 -6.80
CA LYS A 284 19.57 -16.77 -7.38
C LYS A 284 20.71 -16.96 -6.37
N ASN A 285 21.11 -15.89 -5.66
CA ASN A 285 22.16 -15.94 -4.65
C ASN A 285 21.79 -16.91 -3.52
N PHE A 286 20.58 -16.78 -2.96
CA PHE A 286 20.00 -17.71 -1.99
C PHE A 286 20.01 -19.15 -2.49
N THR A 287 19.47 -19.40 -3.69
CA THR A 287 19.40 -20.75 -4.27
C THR A 287 20.80 -21.35 -4.45
N LYS A 288 21.80 -20.54 -4.82
CA LYS A 288 23.21 -20.96 -4.88
C LYS A 288 23.73 -21.32 -3.49
N SER A 289 23.56 -20.45 -2.49
CA SER A 289 23.99 -20.71 -1.10
C SER A 289 23.40 -21.99 -0.52
N VAL A 290 22.12 -22.28 -0.80
CA VAL A 290 21.43 -23.52 -0.39
C VAL A 290 22.07 -24.77 -1.01
N VAL A 291 22.55 -24.68 -2.26
CA VAL A 291 23.25 -25.76 -2.96
C VAL A 291 24.70 -25.91 -2.48
N ASP A 292 25.45 -24.81 -2.39
CA ASP A 292 26.85 -24.78 -1.97
C ASP A 292 27.02 -25.31 -0.54
N GLN A 293 26.13 -24.88 0.37
CA GLN A 293 26.07 -25.38 1.75
C GLN A 293 25.33 -26.71 1.90
N ARG A 294 24.91 -27.33 0.78
CA ARG A 294 24.35 -28.68 0.65
C ARG A 294 23.11 -28.96 1.51
N VAL A 295 22.31 -27.94 1.83
CA VAL A 295 21.20 -28.03 2.80
C VAL A 295 20.19 -29.12 2.39
N LYS A 296 19.87 -29.25 1.09
CA LYS A 296 18.98 -30.31 0.60
C LYS A 296 19.50 -31.74 0.83
N ARG A 297 20.80 -31.96 1.07
CA ARG A 297 21.34 -33.28 1.46
C ARG A 297 21.15 -33.62 2.94
N LEU A 298 20.84 -32.63 3.78
CA LEU A 298 20.54 -32.82 5.20
C LEU A 298 19.07 -33.22 5.42
N LEU A 299 18.20 -32.91 4.46
CA LEU A 299 16.82 -33.38 4.39
C LEU A 299 16.80 -34.77 3.73
N THR A 300 16.53 -35.79 4.54
CA THR A 300 16.62 -37.22 4.17
C THR A 300 15.28 -37.88 3.97
N THR A 301 14.22 -37.33 4.58
CA THR A 301 12.82 -37.74 4.40
C THR A 301 12.29 -37.28 3.04
N LYS A 302 11.32 -38.02 2.49
CA LYS A 302 10.61 -37.60 1.26
C LYS A 302 9.77 -36.36 1.55
N GLU A 303 9.19 -36.34 2.74
CA GLU A 303 8.37 -35.31 3.35
C GLU A 303 9.18 -34.02 3.51
N GLY A 304 10.38 -34.08 4.10
CA GLY A 304 11.28 -32.93 4.22
C GLY A 304 11.76 -32.38 2.88
N ASN A 305 12.01 -33.24 1.88
CA ASN A 305 12.35 -32.80 0.52
C ASN A 305 11.16 -32.11 -0.16
N ALA A 306 9.94 -32.66 -0.04
CA ALA A 306 8.74 -32.04 -0.59
C ALA A 306 8.43 -30.68 0.07
N ALA A 307 8.60 -30.56 1.38
CA ALA A 307 8.47 -29.32 2.13
C ALA A 307 9.51 -28.26 1.70
N MET A 308 10.77 -28.66 1.47
CA MET A 308 11.81 -27.77 0.92
C MET A 308 11.46 -27.30 -0.49
N ASP A 309 11.05 -28.22 -1.37
CA ASP A 309 10.69 -27.85 -2.74
C ASP A 309 9.41 -26.99 -2.79
N ARG A 310 8.49 -27.15 -1.83
CA ARG A 310 7.36 -26.23 -1.58
C ARG A 310 7.85 -24.84 -1.16
N PHE A 311 8.79 -24.74 -0.22
CA PHE A 311 9.37 -23.46 0.21
C PHE A 311 10.08 -22.73 -0.94
N LEU A 312 10.90 -23.44 -1.72
CA LEU A 312 11.55 -22.86 -2.90
C LEU A 312 10.50 -22.42 -3.95
N LYS A 313 9.45 -23.23 -4.16
CA LYS A 313 8.35 -22.89 -5.08
C LYS A 313 7.57 -21.64 -4.64
N ILE A 314 7.24 -21.48 -3.37
CA ILE A 314 6.58 -20.28 -2.81
C ILE A 314 7.34 -19.00 -3.22
N ASN A 315 8.66 -19.01 -3.07
CA ASN A 315 9.51 -17.87 -3.40
C ASN A 315 9.62 -17.62 -4.92
N VAL A 316 9.65 -18.68 -5.74
CA VAL A 316 9.63 -18.57 -7.20
C VAL A 316 8.29 -18.04 -7.72
N ASP A 317 7.17 -18.49 -7.15
CA ASP A 317 5.83 -18.05 -7.55
C ASP A 317 5.55 -16.60 -7.11
N LEU A 318 6.01 -16.19 -5.92
CA LEU A 318 5.98 -14.79 -5.48
C LEU A 318 6.72 -13.88 -6.47
N LEU A 319 7.96 -14.24 -6.85
CA LEU A 319 8.74 -13.48 -7.84
C LEU A 319 8.07 -13.46 -9.22
N ARG A 320 7.40 -14.56 -9.62
CA ARG A 320 6.59 -14.62 -10.85
C ARG A 320 5.39 -13.67 -10.77
N LEU A 321 4.68 -13.62 -9.64
CA LEU A 321 3.53 -12.73 -9.44
C LEU A 321 3.95 -11.25 -9.46
N MET A 322 5.08 -10.90 -8.82
CA MET A 322 5.65 -9.54 -8.86
C MET A 322 6.01 -9.11 -10.29
N ARG A 323 6.64 -9.98 -11.11
CA ARG A 323 6.88 -9.71 -12.55
C ARG A 323 5.59 -9.42 -13.31
N PHE A 324 4.58 -10.26 -13.09
CA PHE A 324 3.31 -10.14 -13.79
C PHE A 324 2.58 -8.84 -13.44
N GLN A 325 2.57 -8.46 -12.16
CA GLN A 325 2.07 -7.17 -11.70
C GLN A 325 2.83 -6.01 -12.34
N GLU A 326 4.17 -6.01 -12.31
CA GLU A 326 4.97 -4.93 -12.87
C GLU A 326 4.73 -4.75 -14.38
N MET A 327 4.67 -5.84 -15.14
CA MET A 327 4.36 -5.78 -16.57
C MET A 327 2.99 -5.16 -16.84
N ASN A 328 1.96 -5.54 -16.08
CA ASN A 328 0.62 -4.96 -16.23
C ASN A 328 0.59 -3.49 -15.79
N ARG A 329 1.24 -3.12 -14.68
CA ARG A 329 1.46 -1.72 -14.23
C ARG A 329 2.16 -0.87 -15.30
N LEU A 330 3.16 -1.42 -15.99
CA LEU A 330 3.85 -0.77 -17.09
C LEU A 330 2.93 -0.64 -18.32
N ALA A 331 2.16 -1.67 -18.67
CA ALA A 331 1.20 -1.61 -19.76
C ALA A 331 0.10 -0.57 -19.50
N LEU A 332 -0.43 -0.50 -18.27
CA LEU A 332 -1.37 0.51 -17.77
C LEU A 332 -0.79 1.93 -17.93
N THR A 333 0.42 2.15 -17.40
CA THR A 333 1.12 3.44 -17.53
C THR A 333 1.34 3.84 -18.99
N LYS A 334 1.69 2.87 -19.87
CA LYS A 334 1.95 3.09 -21.30
C LYS A 334 0.68 3.14 -22.17
N ILE A 335 -0.50 2.77 -21.66
CA ILE A 335 -1.79 2.93 -22.34
C ILE A 335 -2.47 4.23 -21.92
N MET A 336 -2.43 4.60 -20.63
CA MET A 336 -2.92 5.91 -20.15
C MET A 336 -2.14 7.06 -20.79
N LYS A 337 -0.80 7.04 -20.74
CA LYS A 337 0.05 8.00 -21.48
C LYS A 337 -0.14 7.97 -23.01
N LYS A 338 -0.90 7.01 -23.57
CA LYS A 338 -1.29 6.97 -24.99
C LYS A 338 -2.69 7.54 -25.22
N PHE A 339 -3.59 7.37 -24.25
CA PHE A 339 -4.91 8.00 -24.25
C PHE A 339 -4.72 9.52 -24.23
N ASP A 340 -4.02 10.05 -23.21
CA ASP A 340 -3.78 11.50 -23.06
C ASP A 340 -3.14 12.09 -24.33
N LYS A 341 -2.03 11.49 -24.82
CA LYS A 341 -1.30 11.95 -26.02
C LYS A 341 -2.06 11.75 -27.35
N ARG A 342 -3.28 11.18 -27.37
CA ARG A 342 -4.10 11.08 -28.60
C ARG A 342 -5.45 11.75 -28.52
N THR A 343 -5.88 12.14 -27.32
CA THR A 343 -7.20 12.70 -27.06
C THR A 343 -7.13 14.08 -26.45
N ALA A 344 -5.99 14.47 -25.84
CA ALA A 344 -5.86 15.71 -25.07
C ALA A 344 -6.95 15.91 -23.99
N LEU A 345 -7.58 14.83 -23.51
CA LEU A 345 -8.60 14.87 -22.44
C LEU A 345 -7.98 14.84 -21.02
N HIS A 346 -6.65 14.76 -20.91
CA HIS A 346 -5.89 14.66 -19.65
C HIS A 346 -6.42 13.62 -18.64
N ALA A 347 -7.10 12.57 -19.12
CA ALA A 347 -7.82 11.60 -18.30
C ALA A 347 -6.96 10.95 -17.21
N ARG A 348 -5.64 10.80 -17.42
CA ARG A 348 -4.72 10.33 -16.37
C ARG A 348 -4.75 11.18 -15.09
N ALA A 349 -5.13 12.45 -15.13
CA ALA A 349 -5.35 13.26 -13.92
C ALA A 349 -6.65 12.84 -13.21
N ALA A 350 -7.78 12.88 -13.93
CA ALA A 350 -9.13 12.61 -13.43
C ALA A 350 -9.41 11.15 -13.02
N VAL A 351 -8.58 10.20 -13.46
CA VAL A 351 -8.67 8.79 -13.03
C VAL A 351 -8.37 8.67 -11.52
N PRO A 352 -9.18 7.96 -10.72
CA PRO A 352 -8.93 7.77 -9.29
C PRO A 352 -7.57 7.14 -8.99
N ASP A 353 -6.93 7.55 -7.89
CA ASP A 353 -5.59 7.09 -7.51
C ASP A 353 -5.51 5.59 -7.26
N SER A 354 -6.59 4.94 -6.79
CA SER A 354 -6.70 3.47 -6.72
C SER A 354 -6.40 2.80 -8.07
N LEU A 355 -6.83 3.42 -9.17
CA LEU A 355 -6.61 2.94 -10.53
C LEU A 355 -5.22 3.32 -11.10
N LYS A 356 -4.47 4.18 -10.40
CA LYS A 356 -3.07 4.55 -10.71
C LYS A 356 -2.07 3.72 -9.89
N ASN A 357 -2.40 3.45 -8.63
CA ASN A 357 -1.46 3.06 -7.57
C ASN A 357 -1.23 1.55 -7.44
N GLY A 358 -1.24 0.84 -8.57
CA GLY A 358 -0.71 -0.53 -8.71
C GLY A 358 0.80 -0.67 -8.47
N SER A 359 1.39 0.24 -7.69
CA SER A 359 2.79 0.25 -7.24
C SER A 359 2.94 -0.07 -5.75
N ALA A 360 1.97 0.32 -4.91
CA ALA A 360 1.90 -0.14 -3.52
C ALA A 360 1.64 -1.66 -3.49
N VAL A 361 0.69 -2.09 -4.32
CA VAL A 361 0.25 -3.47 -4.57
C VAL A 361 1.36 -4.54 -4.61
N SER A 362 2.50 -4.30 -5.26
CA SER A 362 3.63 -5.25 -5.30
C SER A 362 4.52 -5.20 -4.05
N GLN A 363 4.62 -4.03 -3.40
CA GLN A 363 5.30 -3.89 -2.11
C GLN A 363 4.47 -4.55 -1.00
N ASP A 364 3.15 -4.40 -1.03
CA ASP A 364 2.20 -5.02 -0.10
C ASP A 364 2.18 -6.54 -0.25
N LEU A 365 2.23 -7.08 -1.47
CA LEU A 365 2.35 -8.52 -1.71
C LEU A 365 3.64 -9.11 -1.10
N ALA A 366 4.79 -8.48 -1.38
CA ALA A 366 6.07 -8.90 -0.83
C ALA A 366 6.09 -8.79 0.71
N LYS A 367 5.61 -7.66 1.25
CA LYS A 367 5.48 -7.39 2.69
C LYS A 367 4.58 -8.42 3.39
N ALA A 368 3.41 -8.70 2.83
CA ALA A 368 2.47 -9.69 3.36
C ALA A 368 3.08 -11.10 3.36
N THR A 369 3.69 -11.53 2.25
CA THR A 369 4.27 -12.88 2.16
C THR A 369 5.48 -13.05 3.09
N CYS A 370 6.36 -12.06 3.19
CA CYS A 370 7.45 -12.05 4.18
C CYS A 370 6.92 -12.09 5.62
N TYR A 371 5.87 -11.34 5.92
CA TYR A 371 5.23 -11.34 7.24
C TYR A 371 4.60 -12.70 7.58
N THR A 372 3.89 -13.34 6.64
CA THR A 372 3.37 -14.70 6.82
C THR A 372 4.49 -15.71 7.02
N ILE A 373 5.60 -15.61 6.28
CA ILE A 373 6.79 -16.48 6.49
C ILE A 373 7.38 -16.28 7.90
N ALA A 374 7.51 -15.04 8.38
CA ALA A 374 8.03 -14.77 9.72
C ALA A 374 7.11 -15.34 10.81
N ASN A 375 5.81 -15.04 10.73
CA ASN A 375 4.83 -15.45 11.74
C ASN A 375 4.55 -16.96 11.74
N GLU A 376 4.48 -17.61 10.58
CA GLU A 376 4.06 -19.02 10.46
C GLU A 376 5.23 -20.01 10.43
N LEU A 377 6.40 -19.62 9.89
CA LEU A 377 7.53 -20.53 9.71
C LEU A 377 8.65 -20.31 10.73
N LEU A 378 9.06 -19.05 10.96
CA LEU A 378 10.15 -18.73 11.89
C LEU A 378 9.71 -18.89 13.36
N SER A 379 8.44 -18.66 13.69
CA SER A 379 7.90 -18.99 15.02
C SER A 379 7.94 -20.50 15.32
N VAL A 380 7.66 -21.33 14.30
CA VAL A 380 7.68 -22.79 14.38
C VAL A 380 9.11 -23.29 14.50
N ILE A 381 10.04 -22.80 13.67
CA ILE A 381 11.47 -23.12 13.75
C ILE A 381 12.24 -21.85 14.14
N PRO A 382 12.36 -21.57 15.46
CA PRO A 382 13.04 -20.36 15.95
C PRO A 382 14.52 -20.36 15.57
N GLN A 383 15.00 -19.19 15.18
CA GLN A 383 16.40 -18.93 14.86
C GLN A 383 17.18 -18.62 16.14
N ILE A 384 18.51 -18.79 16.10
CA ILE A 384 19.35 -18.53 17.29
C ILE A 384 19.53 -17.03 17.55
N ASN A 385 19.55 -16.22 16.49
CA ASN A 385 19.86 -14.79 16.52
C ASN A 385 18.89 -13.99 17.43
N ASP A 386 17.61 -14.39 17.44
CA ASP A 386 16.55 -13.78 18.25
C ASP A 386 16.74 -13.96 19.78
N TYR A 387 17.69 -14.81 20.21
CA TYR A 387 17.92 -15.18 21.61
C TYR A 387 19.38 -14.99 22.08
N LEU A 388 20.19 -14.25 21.32
CA LEU A 388 21.56 -13.90 21.71
C LEU A 388 21.57 -12.80 22.78
N CYS A 389 22.41 -12.96 23.80
CA CYS A 389 22.61 -11.93 24.82
C CYS A 389 23.46 -10.78 24.23
N PRO A 390 22.99 -9.52 24.23
CA PRO A 390 23.70 -8.39 23.59
C PRO A 390 25.09 -8.10 24.15
N ILE A 391 25.38 -8.52 25.39
CA ILE A 391 26.68 -8.29 26.06
C ILE A 391 27.75 -9.30 25.58
N CYS A 392 27.34 -10.50 25.15
CA CYS A 392 28.29 -11.59 24.87
C CYS A 392 28.03 -12.35 23.56
N PHE A 393 27.13 -11.86 22.70
CA PHE A 393 26.82 -12.36 21.35
C PHE A 393 26.66 -13.88 21.24
N SER A 394 26.10 -14.49 22.28
CA SER A 394 25.90 -15.93 22.41
C SER A 394 24.60 -16.19 23.18
N ILE A 395 24.01 -17.37 22.98
CA ILE A 395 22.67 -17.71 23.49
C ILE A 395 22.48 -17.36 24.96
N THR A 396 21.33 -16.78 25.29
CA THR A 396 21.06 -16.19 26.60
C THR A 396 20.91 -17.27 27.69
N TYR A 397 22.01 -17.59 28.38
CA TYR A 397 22.05 -18.63 29.40
C TYR A 397 21.59 -18.11 30.76
N LYS A 398 20.57 -18.77 31.33
CA LYS A 398 19.78 -18.29 32.48
C LYS A 398 19.35 -16.83 32.26
N PRO A 399 18.39 -16.60 31.35
CA PRO A 399 17.91 -15.25 31.03
C PRO A 399 17.38 -14.54 32.26
N VAL A 400 17.81 -13.30 32.45
CA VAL A 400 17.32 -12.37 33.46
C VAL A 400 16.67 -11.20 32.74
N ARG A 401 15.41 -10.90 33.08
CA ARG A 401 14.61 -9.82 32.52
C ARG A 401 14.65 -8.62 33.46
N LEU A 402 15.28 -7.53 33.01
CA LEU A 402 15.33 -6.27 33.75
C LEU A 402 13.95 -5.60 33.81
N ALA A 403 13.77 -4.61 34.69
CA ALA A 403 12.54 -3.81 34.77
C ALA A 403 12.19 -3.16 33.40
N CYS A 404 13.20 -2.75 32.65
CA CYS A 404 13.10 -2.24 31.28
C CYS A 404 12.75 -3.31 30.20
N ASN A 405 12.32 -4.50 30.61
CA ASN A 405 12.01 -5.69 29.80
C ASN A 405 13.14 -6.31 28.96
N HIS A 406 14.32 -5.68 28.88
CA HIS A 406 15.48 -6.24 28.19
C HIS A 406 16.06 -7.46 28.92
N ILE A 407 16.60 -8.41 28.16
CA ILE A 407 16.98 -9.75 28.66
C ILE A 407 18.48 -10.01 28.43
N PHE A 408 19.16 -10.49 29.46
CA PHE A 408 20.60 -10.77 29.44
C PHE A 408 20.96 -12.09 30.14
N CYS A 409 22.17 -12.62 29.90
CA CYS A 409 22.69 -13.76 30.68
C CYS A 409 22.92 -13.36 32.15
N ILE A 410 22.56 -14.23 33.10
CA ILE A 410 22.82 -13.99 34.53
C ILE A 410 24.29 -13.62 34.84
N ARG A 411 25.27 -14.29 34.20
CA ARG A 411 26.70 -13.99 34.41
C ARG A 411 27.08 -12.60 33.89
N CYS A 412 26.47 -12.14 32.79
CA CYS A 412 26.76 -10.82 32.23
C CYS A 412 26.25 -9.70 33.15
N LEU A 413 25.06 -9.85 33.74
CA LEU A 413 24.57 -8.88 34.73
C LEU A 413 25.38 -8.90 36.02
N ILE A 414 25.79 -10.09 36.52
CA ILE A 414 26.66 -10.18 37.71
C ILE A 414 28.01 -9.48 37.48
N ILE A 415 28.56 -9.50 36.26
CA ILE A 415 29.77 -8.74 35.91
C ILE A 415 29.46 -7.24 35.94
N MET A 416 28.41 -6.77 35.24
CA MET A 416 28.01 -5.36 35.25
C MET A 416 27.72 -4.81 36.67
N GLN A 417 27.08 -5.60 37.54
CA GLN A 417 26.80 -5.23 38.93
C GLN A 417 28.08 -5.11 39.78
N ARG A 418 29.13 -5.89 39.48
CA ARG A 418 30.46 -5.77 40.13
C ARG A 418 31.27 -4.59 39.60
N GLU A 419 31.00 -4.17 38.36
CA GLU A 419 31.61 -3.02 37.69
C GLU A 419 30.80 -1.72 37.91
N GLU A 420 29.80 -1.76 38.81
CA GLU A 420 28.89 -0.65 39.17
C GLU A 420 28.12 -0.05 37.96
N GLN A 421 27.97 -0.83 36.88
CA GLN A 421 27.29 -0.43 35.65
C GLN A 421 25.77 -0.56 35.78
N GLY A 422 25.13 0.38 36.47
CA GLY A 422 23.69 0.37 36.77
C GLY A 422 22.74 0.52 35.56
N HIS A 423 23.24 0.98 34.41
CA HIS A 423 22.43 1.30 33.23
C HIS A 423 22.30 0.11 32.26
N CYS A 424 21.10 -0.10 31.71
CA CYS A 424 20.84 -1.13 30.71
C CYS A 424 21.62 -0.87 29.39
N PRO A 425 22.37 -1.84 28.84
CA PRO A 425 23.12 -1.66 27.59
C PRO A 425 22.30 -1.28 26.35
N LEU A 426 20.98 -1.53 26.35
CA LEU A 426 20.10 -1.27 25.19
C LEU A 426 19.34 0.05 25.31
N CYS A 427 18.61 0.28 26.41
CA CYS A 427 17.79 1.49 26.60
C CYS A 427 18.43 2.56 27.51
N ARG A 428 19.56 2.26 28.15
CA ARG A 428 20.24 3.12 29.14
C ARG A 428 19.43 3.43 30.41
N GLU A 429 18.34 2.72 30.67
CA GLU A 429 17.55 2.84 31.90
C GLU A 429 18.29 2.25 33.11
N GLU A 430 18.22 2.92 34.27
CA GLU A 430 18.94 2.53 35.50
C GLU A 430 18.19 1.41 36.24
N CYS A 431 18.41 0.16 35.81
CA CYS A 431 17.71 -1.01 36.34
C CYS A 431 18.59 -2.24 36.56
N VAL A 432 19.90 -2.18 36.28
CA VAL A 432 20.81 -3.35 36.42
C VAL A 432 21.06 -3.67 37.89
N MET A 433 21.23 -2.66 38.76
CA MET A 433 21.45 -2.87 40.20
C MET A 433 20.22 -3.43 40.94
N GLN A 434 19.03 -3.34 40.34
CA GLN A 434 17.78 -3.84 40.91
C GLN A 434 17.53 -5.32 40.58
N ALA A 435 18.24 -5.89 39.60
CA ALA A 435 17.98 -7.24 39.12
C ALA A 435 18.53 -8.32 40.06
N ASN A 436 17.65 -9.21 40.53
CA ASN A 436 17.96 -10.27 41.49
C ASN A 436 17.68 -11.68 40.92
N SER A 437 17.57 -12.68 41.79
CA SER A 437 17.22 -14.08 41.45
C SER A 437 15.84 -14.26 40.82
N ASP A 438 14.92 -13.34 41.11
CA ASP A 438 13.48 -13.47 40.87
C ASP A 438 13.13 -12.90 39.48
N ASN A 439 13.99 -12.02 38.95
CA ASN A 439 14.02 -11.57 37.55
C ASN A 439 14.40 -12.68 36.54
N VAL A 440 14.70 -13.91 36.97
CA VAL A 440 15.11 -15.01 36.09
C VAL A 440 13.91 -15.55 35.30
N ASP A 441 13.94 -15.42 33.98
CA ASP A 441 12.88 -15.86 33.08
C ASP A 441 12.89 -17.39 32.92
N ALA A 442 12.21 -18.06 33.84
CA ALA A 442 12.12 -19.51 33.91
C ALA A 442 11.34 -20.16 32.75
N GLU A 443 10.57 -19.39 31.98
CA GLU A 443 9.87 -19.90 30.79
C GLU A 443 10.79 -19.87 29.58
N LEU A 444 11.46 -18.75 29.34
CA LEU A 444 12.47 -18.61 28.30
C LEU A 444 13.65 -19.57 28.53
N MET A 445 14.07 -19.80 29.78
CA MET A 445 15.10 -20.80 30.10
C MET A 445 14.70 -22.21 29.62
N LYS A 446 13.49 -22.67 29.96
CA LYS A 446 12.95 -23.97 29.51
C LYS A 446 12.79 -24.03 27.99
N PHE A 447 12.42 -22.92 27.36
CA PHE A 447 12.32 -22.81 25.90
C PHE A 447 13.70 -22.97 25.23
N LEU A 448 14.73 -22.28 25.72
CA LEU A 448 16.08 -22.37 25.14
C LEU A 448 16.68 -23.77 25.33
N GLU A 449 16.56 -24.38 26.52
CA GLU A 449 17.00 -25.76 26.78
C GLU A 449 16.30 -26.81 25.87
N LYS A 450 15.04 -26.55 25.50
CA LYS A 450 14.22 -27.42 24.66
C LYS A 450 14.54 -27.28 23.17
N ASN A 451 14.76 -26.06 22.70
CA ASN A 451 14.98 -25.76 21.27
C ASN A 451 16.47 -25.77 20.87
N PHE A 452 17.36 -25.26 21.73
CA PHE A 452 18.78 -24.97 21.44
C PHE A 452 19.71 -25.67 22.43
N LYS A 453 19.63 -27.01 22.45
CA LYS A 453 20.28 -27.85 23.47
C LYS A 453 21.79 -27.99 23.32
N ALA A 454 22.37 -27.78 22.14
CA ALA A 454 23.82 -27.85 21.95
C ALA A 454 24.49 -26.55 22.41
N GLU A 455 23.85 -25.45 22.05
CA GLU A 455 24.20 -24.05 22.23
C GLU A 455 24.13 -23.69 23.73
N VAL A 456 23.02 -24.04 24.40
CA VAL A 456 22.89 -23.88 25.86
C VAL A 456 23.96 -24.69 26.60
N LYS A 457 24.28 -25.91 26.16
CA LYS A 457 25.35 -26.74 26.73
C LYS A 457 26.75 -26.19 26.47
N GLU A 458 26.94 -25.44 25.40
CA GLU A 458 28.20 -24.75 25.10
C GLU A 458 28.37 -23.51 25.97
N LYS A 459 27.34 -22.68 26.05
CA LYS A 459 27.34 -21.52 26.94
C LYS A 459 27.44 -21.91 28.41
N GLN A 460 26.84 -23.04 28.82
CA GLN A 460 27.05 -23.62 30.15
C GLN A 460 28.54 -23.91 30.41
N ARG A 461 29.19 -24.71 29.55
CA ARG A 461 30.62 -25.04 29.67
C ARG A 461 31.53 -23.80 29.69
N ALA A 462 31.23 -22.82 28.86
CA ALA A 462 31.96 -21.54 28.84
C ALA A 462 31.78 -20.75 30.15
N ASN A 463 30.56 -20.72 30.71
CA ASN A 463 30.29 -20.07 31.98
C ASN A 463 30.92 -20.82 33.17
N GLU A 464 30.97 -22.15 33.13
CA GLU A 464 31.64 -23.00 34.14
C GLU A 464 33.16 -22.78 34.12
N LEU A 465 33.77 -22.75 32.93
CA LEU A 465 35.20 -22.42 32.76
C LEU A 465 35.53 -21.01 33.26
N ALA A 466 34.70 -20.01 32.90
CA ALA A 466 34.89 -18.64 33.35
C ALA A 466 34.69 -18.48 34.87
N ALA A 467 33.76 -19.22 35.48
CA ALA A 467 33.58 -19.23 36.93
C ALA A 467 34.71 -19.97 37.68
N ALA A 468 35.40 -20.91 37.03
CA ALA A 468 36.62 -21.51 37.57
C ALA A 468 37.80 -20.53 37.50
N LEU A 469 37.95 -19.81 36.37
CA LEU A 469 38.93 -18.73 36.22
C LEU A 469 38.75 -17.62 37.28
N ASP A 470 37.52 -17.14 37.51
CA ASP A 470 37.21 -16.17 38.57
C ASP A 470 37.70 -16.61 39.97
N ARG A 471 37.78 -17.93 40.21
CA ARG A 471 38.00 -18.52 41.53
C ARG A 471 39.44 -19.03 41.75
N PHE A 472 40.12 -19.43 40.68
CA PHE A 472 41.43 -20.09 40.73
C PHE A 472 42.51 -19.37 39.91
N GLY A 473 42.15 -18.32 39.15
CA GLY A 473 43.05 -17.58 38.28
C GLY A 473 43.44 -18.33 37.00
N GLU A 474 44.25 -17.68 36.17
CA GLU A 474 44.76 -18.23 34.91
C GLU A 474 45.47 -19.60 35.01
N PRO A 475 46.22 -19.94 36.09
CA PRO A 475 46.85 -21.26 36.25
C PRO A 475 45.89 -22.46 36.23
N TYR A 476 44.57 -22.22 36.36
CA TYR A 476 43.54 -23.24 36.15
C TYR A 476 43.53 -23.79 34.70
N LEU A 477 43.90 -22.98 33.70
CA LEU A 477 44.02 -23.40 32.30
C LEU A 477 45.30 -24.19 32.03
N GLU A 478 46.38 -23.88 32.76
CA GLU A 478 47.70 -24.48 32.57
C GLU A 478 47.86 -25.83 33.29
N SER A 479 46.92 -26.15 34.18
CA SER A 479 46.89 -27.40 34.96
C SER A 479 47.00 -28.63 34.04
N PRO A 480 48.13 -29.37 34.06
CA PRO A 480 48.32 -30.49 33.14
C PRO A 480 47.29 -31.57 33.44
N LYS A 481 46.67 -32.13 32.39
CA LYS A 481 45.69 -33.22 32.49
C LYS A 481 46.26 -34.32 33.39
N CYS A 482 45.62 -34.54 34.54
CA CYS A 482 46.16 -35.38 35.60
C CYS A 482 46.31 -36.83 35.10
N ALA A 483 47.53 -37.19 34.73
CA ALA A 483 47.89 -38.52 34.25
C ALA A 483 48.08 -39.44 35.45
N VAL A 484 46.96 -39.97 35.95
CA VAL A 484 46.97 -41.03 36.96
C VAL A 484 47.55 -42.29 36.30
N MET A 485 48.75 -42.67 36.73
CA MET A 485 49.38 -43.98 36.49
C MET A 485 49.23 -44.84 37.73
#